data_AF-A0A820FJP9-F1
#
_entry.id   AF-A0A820FJP9-F1
#
_cell.length_a   1.000
_cell.length_b   1.000
_cell.length_c   1.000
_cell.angle_alpha   90.00
_cell.angle_beta   90.00
_cell.angle_gamma   90.00
#
_symmetry.space_group_name_H-M   'P 1'
#
loop_
_entity.id
_entity.type
_entity.pdbx_description
1 polymer ?
#
loop_
_entity_poly.entity_id
_entity_poly.type
_entity_poly.pdbx_seq_one_letter_code
_entity_poly.pdbx_strand_id
1 'polypeptide(L)'
;ICHLLCIQPSIAVLKLKYLDIVDDIRKFDWLEPPSDNSLQETVKCLTWLGALDFKTGKLTNLGRNMAKLGLEPMLSVMILTGQRLDCLNHILALAGMLSVVQNIWWRNKDDQSKQLSDEIRASFIQDTDIGGDYIILLRIFLEWYALGDNKERRKVWCLKHMISWKSMKMANNVVRELAYQIDPTFKIHFTKLNDELVKRIVHCICAGFFQNLAISNGPIRAGYQLA
;
A
#
# COMPACT_ATOMS: atom_id res chain seq x y z
N ILE A 1 9.65 -11.58 14.22
CA ILE A 1 9.25 -10.34 14.94
C ILE A 1 10.47 -9.46 15.20
N CYS A 2 11.61 -9.97 15.71
CA CYS A 2 12.88 -9.22 15.83
C CYS A 2 13.36 -8.53 14.55
N HIS A 3 13.36 -9.19 13.39
CA HIS A 3 13.85 -8.55 12.14
C HIS A 3 12.96 -7.44 11.57
N LEU A 4 11.69 -7.34 11.99
CA LEU A 4 10.78 -6.29 11.51
C LEU A 4 11.04 -4.94 12.19
N LEU A 5 11.59 -4.94 13.41
CA LEU A 5 11.96 -3.71 14.12
C LEU A 5 13.25 -3.07 13.55
N CYS A 6 14.10 -3.86 12.89
CA CYS A 6 15.40 -3.38 12.39
C CYS A 6 15.32 -2.58 11.08
N ILE A 7 14.23 -2.70 10.31
CA ILE A 7 14.21 -2.20 8.93
C ILE A 7 13.46 -0.87 8.81
N GLN A 8 12.35 -0.67 9.53
CA GLN A 8 11.68 0.64 9.65
C GLN A 8 10.96 0.75 11.00
N PRO A 9 11.47 1.53 11.98
CA PRO A 9 10.82 1.66 13.29
C PRO A 9 9.56 2.55 13.24
N SER A 10 9.08 2.92 12.04
CA SER A 10 7.97 3.83 11.78
C SER A 10 6.70 3.47 12.56
N ILE A 11 6.27 2.21 12.48
CA ILE A 11 5.09 1.70 13.19
C ILE A 11 5.32 1.70 14.70
N ALA A 12 6.52 1.30 15.14
CA ALA A 12 6.86 1.24 16.58
C ALA A 12 6.86 2.64 17.22
N VAL A 13 7.55 3.59 16.59
CA VAL A 13 7.62 4.99 17.04
C VAL A 13 6.22 5.61 17.11
N LEU A 14 5.40 5.37 16.09
CA LEU A 14 4.03 5.89 16.05
C LEU A 14 3.17 5.31 17.18
N LYS A 15 3.28 4.00 17.46
CA LYS A 15 2.57 3.33 18.56
C LYS A 15 3.04 3.80 19.93
N LEU A 16 4.35 3.93 20.14
CA LEU A 16 4.92 4.41 21.41
C LEU A 16 4.44 5.83 21.74
N LYS A 17 4.42 6.72 20.74
CA LYS A 17 3.86 8.07 20.89
C LYS A 17 2.34 8.08 21.07
N TYR A 18 1.62 7.14 20.48
CA TYR A 18 0.16 7.03 20.66
C TYR A 18 -0.24 6.61 22.08
N LEU A 19 0.57 5.75 22.70
CA LEU A 19 0.35 5.29 24.08
C LEU A 19 0.86 6.28 25.14
N ASP A 20 1.40 7.43 24.74
CA ASP A 20 1.97 8.47 25.61
C ASP A 20 3.05 7.94 26.58
N ILE A 21 3.76 6.87 26.17
CA ILE A 21 4.81 6.24 26.98
C ILE A 21 6.11 7.06 26.92
N VAL A 22 6.33 7.79 25.82
CA VAL A 22 7.60 8.49 25.57
C VAL A 22 7.40 9.84 24.87
N ASP A 23 7.93 10.89 25.49
CA ASP A 23 8.08 12.21 24.85
C ASP A 23 9.24 12.20 23.84
N ASP A 24 10.42 11.76 24.28
CA ASP A 24 11.63 11.67 23.48
C ASP A 24 11.97 10.21 23.13
N ILE A 25 11.77 9.87 21.85
CA ILE A 25 11.93 8.50 21.33
C ILE A 25 13.36 7.97 21.49
N ARG A 26 14.36 8.86 21.63
CA ARG A 26 15.76 8.49 21.81
C ARG A 26 16.08 8.00 23.22
N LYS A 27 15.25 8.38 24.19
CA LYS A 27 15.39 7.99 25.61
C LYS A 27 14.60 6.74 25.95
N PHE A 28 13.88 6.18 24.99
CA PHE A 28 13.15 4.93 25.20
C PHE A 28 14.13 3.78 25.40
N ASP A 29 13.84 2.91 26.36
CA ASP A 29 14.65 1.73 26.67
C ASP A 29 14.33 0.61 25.68
N TRP A 30 14.97 0.66 24.51
CA TRP A 30 14.82 -0.35 23.47
C TRP A 30 15.58 -1.63 23.86
N LEU A 31 14.95 -2.79 23.68
CA LEU A 31 15.63 -4.08 23.83
C LEU A 31 16.84 -4.21 22.88
N GLU A 32 16.65 -3.77 21.64
CA GLU A 32 17.70 -3.59 20.63
C GLU A 32 17.43 -2.24 19.94
N PRO A 33 18.16 -1.16 20.26
CA PRO A 33 17.86 0.15 19.73
C PRO A 33 18.15 0.24 18.22
N PRO A 34 17.25 0.81 17.41
CA PRO A 34 17.57 1.22 16.05
C PRO A 34 18.66 2.30 16.06
N SER A 35 19.37 2.47 14.93
CA SER A 35 20.39 3.51 14.82
C SER A 35 19.81 4.92 14.96
N ASP A 36 20.59 5.85 15.50
CA ASP A 36 20.17 7.26 15.65
C ASP A 36 19.73 7.87 14.32
N ASN A 37 20.43 7.54 13.23
CA ASN A 37 20.07 8.00 11.88
C ASN A 37 18.69 7.46 11.47
N SER A 38 18.41 6.17 11.71
CA SER A 38 17.11 5.55 11.40
C SER A 38 15.97 6.17 12.21
N LEU A 39 16.20 6.46 13.49
CA LEU A 39 15.22 7.17 14.34
C LEU A 39 14.96 8.59 13.83
N GLN A 40 16.01 9.32 13.45
CA GLN A 40 15.88 10.66 12.91
C GLN A 40 15.12 10.68 11.58
N GLU A 41 15.44 9.77 10.66
CA GLU A 41 14.73 9.60 9.39
C GLU A 41 13.26 9.24 9.61
N THR A 42 12.98 8.36 10.58
CA THR A 42 11.63 7.96 10.94
C THR A 42 10.81 9.14 11.47
N VAL A 43 11.37 9.92 12.41
CA VAL A 43 10.70 11.11 12.94
C VAL A 43 10.47 12.14 11.84
N LYS A 44 11.46 12.39 10.97
CA LYS A 44 11.30 13.28 9.81
C LYS A 44 10.17 12.80 8.91
N CYS A 45 10.17 11.53 8.53
CA CYS A 45 9.14 10.94 7.66
C CYS A 45 7.73 11.07 8.28
N LEU A 46 7.57 10.75 9.57
CA LEU A 46 6.30 10.89 10.29
C LEU A 46 5.81 12.35 10.38
N THR A 47 6.72 13.30 10.55
CA THR A 47 6.39 14.73 10.51
C THR A 47 5.95 15.16 9.11
N TRP A 48 6.64 14.72 8.06
CA TRP A 48 6.26 15.01 6.67
C TRP A 48 4.89 14.42 6.29
N LEU A 49 4.58 13.23 6.78
CA LEU A 49 3.26 12.59 6.61
C LEU A 49 2.16 13.27 7.45
N GLY A 50 2.49 14.26 8.27
CA GLY A 50 1.56 14.96 9.14
C GLY A 50 1.12 14.15 10.36
N ALA A 51 1.79 13.03 10.68
CA ALA A 51 1.52 12.23 11.86
C ALA A 51 2.01 12.93 13.14
N LEU A 52 3.13 13.65 13.05
CA LEU A 52 3.70 14.46 14.13
C LEU A 52 3.62 15.94 13.78
N ASP A 53 3.38 16.77 14.79
CA ASP A 53 3.42 18.22 14.65
C ASP A 53 4.86 18.73 14.48
N PHE A 54 5.09 19.58 13.48
CA PHE A 54 6.43 20.04 13.11
C PHE A 54 7.14 20.83 14.22
N LYS A 55 6.39 21.56 15.07
CA LYS A 55 6.97 22.42 16.11
C LYS A 55 7.16 21.68 17.42
N THR A 56 6.19 20.86 17.80
CA THR A 56 6.12 20.23 19.12
C THR A 56 6.56 18.77 19.12
N GLY A 57 6.59 18.11 17.96
CA GLY A 57 6.89 16.67 17.87
C GLY A 57 5.82 15.78 18.51
N LYS A 58 4.66 16.35 18.85
CA LYS A 58 3.51 15.64 19.42
C LYS A 58 2.66 14.99 18.35
N LEU A 59 1.93 13.94 18.73
CA LEU A 59 1.06 13.22 17.83
C LEU A 59 -0.16 14.07 17.43
N THR A 60 -0.41 14.17 16.13
CA THR A 60 -1.58 14.88 15.58
C THR A 60 -2.82 13.98 15.58
N ASN A 61 -3.99 14.51 15.25
CA ASN A 61 -5.19 13.68 15.07
C ASN A 61 -5.04 12.71 13.90
N LEU A 62 -4.32 13.10 12.84
CA LEU A 62 -3.97 12.20 11.74
C LEU A 62 -3.08 11.06 12.25
N GLY A 63 -2.02 11.40 13.00
CA GLY A 63 -1.10 10.41 13.59
C GLY A 63 -1.80 9.44 14.55
N ARG A 64 -2.78 9.91 15.34
CA ARG A 64 -3.62 9.05 16.18
C ARG A 64 -4.43 8.04 15.36
N ASN A 65 -5.02 8.48 14.26
CA ASN A 65 -5.77 7.57 13.39
C ASN A 65 -4.85 6.56 12.68
N MET A 66 -3.66 6.99 12.26
CA MET A 66 -2.65 6.10 11.68
C MET A 66 -2.18 5.05 12.71
N ALA A 67 -1.96 5.45 13.96
CA ALA A 67 -1.54 4.55 15.03
C ALA A 67 -2.57 3.44 15.31
N LYS A 68 -3.86 3.78 15.24
CA LYS A 68 -4.97 2.82 15.41
C LYS A 68 -5.02 1.76 14.32
N LEU A 69 -4.71 2.12 13.06
CA LEU A 69 -4.63 1.16 11.95
C LEU A 69 -3.45 0.20 12.11
N GLY A 70 -2.34 0.67 12.70
CA GLY A 70 -1.18 -0.19 12.96
C GLY A 70 -0.45 -0.67 11.70
N LEU A 71 -0.62 0.03 10.57
CA LEU A 71 0.04 -0.23 9.29
C LEU A 71 1.22 0.71 9.10
N GLU A 72 1.97 0.51 8.01
CA GLU A 72 2.97 1.48 7.57
C GLU A 72 2.35 2.88 7.43
N PRO A 73 3.03 3.96 7.89
CA PRO A 73 2.49 5.31 7.86
C PRO A 73 2.02 5.78 6.47
N MET A 74 2.77 5.47 5.42
CA MET A 74 2.41 5.82 4.04
C MET A 74 1.09 5.16 3.60
N LEU A 75 0.92 3.87 3.89
CA LEU A 75 -0.32 3.14 3.62
C LEU A 75 -1.50 3.68 4.45
N SER A 76 -1.24 4.05 5.70
CA SER A 76 -2.25 4.63 6.58
C SER A 76 -2.75 5.97 6.03
N VAL A 77 -1.87 6.85 5.56
CA VAL A 77 -2.27 8.13 4.93
C VAL A 77 -3.07 7.88 3.65
N MET A 78 -2.66 6.93 2.82
CA MET A 78 -3.40 6.56 1.61
C MET A 78 -4.84 6.12 1.94
N ILE A 79 -5.02 5.24 2.94
CA ILE A 79 -6.33 4.74 3.39
C ILE A 79 -7.19 5.87 3.96
N LEU A 80 -6.63 6.68 4.86
CA LEU A 80 -7.35 7.81 5.48
C LEU A 80 -7.74 8.87 4.46
N THR A 81 -6.92 9.08 3.42
CA THR A 81 -7.26 9.97 2.29
C THR A 81 -8.37 9.35 1.44
N GLY A 82 -8.33 8.03 1.20
CA GLY A 82 -9.39 7.31 0.50
C GLY A 82 -10.75 7.39 1.18
N GLN A 83 -10.77 7.43 2.52
CA GLN A 83 -11.98 7.68 3.30
C GLN A 83 -12.53 9.10 3.10
N ARG A 84 -11.66 10.11 2.93
CA ARG A 84 -12.06 11.51 2.68
C ARG A 84 -12.51 11.78 1.25
N LEU A 85 -12.00 10.99 0.29
CA LEU A 85 -12.27 11.15 -1.15
C LEU A 85 -13.30 10.13 -1.68
N ASP A 86 -14.06 9.47 -0.80
CA ASP A 86 -15.09 8.49 -1.16
C ASP A 86 -14.61 7.38 -2.12
N CYS A 87 -13.37 6.92 -1.96
CA CYS A 87 -12.78 5.83 -2.73
C CYS A 87 -12.17 4.73 -1.84
N LEU A 88 -12.59 4.68 -0.58
CA LEU A 88 -12.05 3.77 0.45
C LEU A 88 -12.07 2.31 0.01
N ASN A 89 -13.16 1.82 -0.60
CA ASN A 89 -13.26 0.44 -1.07
C ASN A 89 -12.08 0.05 -1.98
N HIS A 90 -11.83 0.86 -3.01
CA HIS A 90 -10.75 0.63 -3.97
C HIS A 90 -9.37 0.81 -3.34
N ILE A 91 -9.22 1.75 -2.40
CA ILE A 91 -7.97 1.95 -1.68
C ILE A 91 -7.66 0.78 -0.74
N LEU A 92 -8.66 0.17 -0.09
CA LEU A 92 -8.46 -1.03 0.72
C LEU A 92 -7.99 -2.21 -0.13
N ALA A 93 -8.60 -2.39 -1.31
CA ALA A 93 -8.16 -3.40 -2.28
C ALA A 93 -6.70 -3.18 -2.70
N LEU A 94 -6.35 -1.95 -3.06
CA LEU A 94 -4.98 -1.61 -3.45
C LEU A 94 -4.00 -1.82 -2.28
N ALA A 95 -4.34 -1.37 -1.07
CA ALA A 95 -3.52 -1.56 0.12
C ALA A 95 -3.27 -3.05 0.39
N GLY A 96 -4.31 -3.90 0.33
CA GLY A 96 -4.18 -5.34 0.52
C GLY A 96 -3.29 -6.00 -0.54
N MET A 97 -3.37 -5.55 -1.79
CA MET A 97 -2.48 -6.02 -2.86
C MET A 97 -1.02 -5.60 -2.62
N LEU A 98 -0.77 -4.37 -2.18
CA LEU A 98 0.57 -3.88 -1.89
C LEU A 98 1.20 -4.54 -0.66
N SER A 99 0.42 -4.88 0.36
CA SER A 99 0.94 -5.50 1.60
C SER A 99 1.42 -6.94 1.43
N VAL A 100 0.95 -7.65 0.41
CA VAL A 100 1.18 -9.09 0.24
C VAL A 100 2.24 -9.39 -0.82
N VAL A 101 2.49 -8.45 -1.74
CA VAL A 101 3.07 -8.77 -3.03
C VAL A 101 4.41 -8.10 -3.22
N GLN A 102 5.46 -8.91 -3.41
CA GLN A 102 6.64 -8.48 -4.17
C GLN A 102 6.48 -8.78 -5.67
N ASN A 103 5.79 -9.87 -6.03
CA ASN A 103 5.39 -10.17 -7.41
C ASN A 103 4.11 -11.03 -7.47
N ILE A 104 3.04 -10.56 -8.14
CA ILE A 104 1.81 -11.35 -8.35
C ILE A 104 1.93 -12.31 -9.52
N TRP A 105 2.83 -12.00 -10.45
CA TRP A 105 3.00 -12.71 -11.70
C TRP A 105 3.69 -14.04 -11.46
N TRP A 106 3.04 -15.11 -11.89
CA TRP A 106 3.59 -16.44 -11.84
C TRP A 106 4.72 -16.52 -12.87
N ARG A 107 5.95 -16.72 -12.37
CA ARG A 107 7.12 -17.00 -13.22
C ARG A 107 7.75 -18.34 -12.81
N ASN A 108 7.62 -19.36 -13.66
CA ASN A 108 8.39 -20.59 -13.51
C ASN A 108 9.81 -20.39 -14.04
N LYS A 109 10.68 -21.39 -13.86
CA LYS A 109 12.05 -21.35 -14.39
C LYS A 109 12.08 -21.41 -15.92
N ASP A 110 11.05 -21.98 -16.53
CA ASP A 110 10.93 -22.23 -17.97
C ASP A 110 10.66 -20.94 -18.74
N ASP A 111 11.41 -20.67 -19.80
CA ASP A 111 11.35 -19.39 -20.51
C ASP A 111 10.02 -19.14 -21.23
N GLN A 112 9.34 -20.21 -21.69
CA GLN A 112 8.00 -20.11 -22.28
C GLN A 112 6.98 -19.55 -21.29
N SER A 113 7.05 -19.95 -20.02
CA SER A 113 6.14 -19.46 -18.98
C SER A 113 6.37 -17.97 -18.66
N LYS A 114 7.64 -17.52 -18.77
CA LYS A 114 8.00 -16.10 -18.57
C LYS A 114 7.46 -15.26 -19.72
N GLN A 115 7.67 -15.70 -20.96
CA GLN A 115 7.16 -15.02 -22.15
C GLN A 115 5.64 -14.89 -22.10
N LEU A 116 4.92 -15.98 -21.79
CA LEU A 116 3.47 -15.96 -21.64
C LEU A 116 3.01 -15.00 -20.53
N SER A 117 3.70 -14.99 -19.38
CA SER A 117 3.40 -14.05 -18.29
C SER A 117 3.65 -12.60 -18.70
N ASP A 118 4.65 -12.33 -19.52
CA ASP A 118 4.98 -10.98 -20.00
C ASP A 118 3.97 -10.49 -21.04
N GLU A 119 3.52 -11.38 -21.94
CA GLU A 119 2.45 -11.11 -22.91
C GLU A 119 1.12 -10.79 -22.22
N ILE A 120 0.72 -11.61 -21.25
CA ILE A 120 -0.51 -11.36 -20.46
C ILE A 120 -0.37 -10.08 -19.64
N ARG A 121 0.80 -9.81 -19.05
CA ARG A 121 1.02 -8.55 -18.34
C ARG A 121 0.89 -7.35 -19.30
N ALA A 122 1.44 -7.45 -20.51
CA ALA A 122 1.36 -6.40 -21.52
C ALA A 122 -0.09 -6.13 -21.96
N SER A 123 -0.95 -7.16 -22.04
CA SER A 123 -2.36 -6.96 -22.38
C SER A 123 -3.08 -6.09 -21.36
N PHE A 124 -2.79 -6.25 -20.07
CA PHE A 124 -3.37 -5.40 -19.01
C PHE A 124 -2.89 -3.94 -19.05
N ILE A 125 -1.71 -3.68 -19.64
CA ILE A 125 -1.14 -2.32 -19.77
C ILE A 125 -1.79 -1.57 -20.94
N GLN A 126 -1.95 -2.24 -22.08
CA GLN A 126 -2.48 -1.64 -23.32
C GLN A 126 -3.91 -1.11 -23.16
N ASP A 127 -4.69 -1.70 -22.25
CA ASP A 127 -6.07 -1.28 -21.97
C ASP A 127 -6.17 -0.03 -21.05
N THR A 128 -5.05 0.64 -20.75
CA THR A 128 -5.01 1.75 -19.78
C THR A 128 -4.22 2.97 -20.25
N ASP A 129 -4.92 3.96 -20.80
CA ASP A 129 -4.35 5.29 -21.09
C ASP A 129 -4.10 6.13 -19.82
N ILE A 130 -4.72 5.79 -18.68
CA ILE A 130 -4.79 6.67 -17.47
C ILE A 130 -4.24 5.99 -16.20
N GLY A 131 -3.69 4.77 -16.27
CA GLY A 131 -3.40 4.01 -15.05
C GLY A 131 -2.08 3.27 -15.05
N GLY A 132 -1.07 3.79 -14.34
CA GLY A 132 0.18 3.09 -14.08
C GLY A 132 0.00 1.79 -13.29
N ASP A 133 1.11 1.13 -12.92
CA ASP A 133 1.12 -0.23 -12.35
C ASP A 133 0.13 -0.44 -11.18
N TYR A 134 -0.09 0.57 -10.33
CA TYR A 134 -1.05 0.47 -9.22
C TYR A 134 -2.52 0.34 -9.67
N ILE A 135 -2.90 1.00 -10.77
CA ILE A 135 -4.25 0.89 -11.32
C ILE A 135 -4.45 -0.46 -11.99
N ILE A 136 -3.42 -0.98 -12.65
CA ILE A 136 -3.41 -2.34 -13.21
C ILE A 136 -3.57 -3.37 -12.08
N LEU A 137 -2.79 -3.23 -11.01
CA LEU A 137 -2.86 -4.11 -9.84
C LEU A 137 -4.26 -4.11 -9.21
N LEU A 138 -4.88 -2.93 -9.12
CA LEU A 138 -6.24 -2.79 -8.63
C LEU A 138 -7.24 -3.48 -9.58
N ARG A 139 -7.17 -3.25 -10.89
CA ARG A 139 -8.05 -3.90 -11.89
C ARG A 139 -8.02 -5.41 -11.80
N ILE A 140 -6.82 -5.99 -11.71
CA ILE A 140 -6.60 -7.43 -11.50
C ILE A 140 -7.39 -7.93 -10.28
N PHE A 141 -7.31 -7.21 -9.15
CA PHE A 141 -8.06 -7.57 -7.96
C PHE A 141 -9.57 -7.46 -8.16
N LEU A 142 -10.05 -6.38 -8.80
CA LEU A 142 -11.47 -6.18 -9.06
C LEU A 142 -12.06 -7.27 -9.95
N GLU A 143 -11.37 -7.63 -11.03
CA GLU A 143 -11.79 -8.70 -11.94
C GLU A 143 -11.84 -10.05 -11.22
N TRP A 144 -10.80 -10.37 -10.44
CA TRP A 144 -10.76 -11.58 -9.63
C TRP A 144 -11.86 -11.62 -8.56
N TYR A 145 -12.15 -10.49 -7.91
CA TYR A 145 -13.18 -10.36 -6.88
C TYR A 145 -14.59 -10.50 -7.46
N ALA A 146 -14.84 -9.96 -8.66
CA ALA A 146 -16.12 -10.03 -9.36
C ALA A 146 -16.57 -11.47 -9.71
N LEU A 147 -15.65 -12.46 -9.69
CA LEU A 147 -15.98 -13.87 -9.91
C LEU A 147 -16.83 -14.49 -8.79
N GLY A 148 -17.06 -13.78 -7.68
CA GLY A 148 -17.82 -14.24 -6.52
C GLY A 148 -17.08 -15.31 -5.73
N ASP A 149 -17.69 -15.92 -4.71
CA ASP A 149 -17.00 -16.82 -3.76
C ASP A 149 -16.69 -18.24 -4.30
N ASN A 150 -16.83 -18.48 -5.60
CA ASN A 150 -16.47 -19.74 -6.21
C ASN A 150 -14.94 -19.91 -6.31
N LYS A 151 -14.38 -20.66 -5.37
CA LYS A 151 -12.94 -20.96 -5.26
C LYS A 151 -12.34 -21.54 -6.54
N GLU A 152 -13.00 -22.49 -7.19
CA GLU A 152 -12.44 -23.15 -8.37
C GLU A 152 -12.44 -22.20 -9.57
N ARG A 153 -13.50 -21.41 -9.75
CA ARG A 153 -13.55 -20.35 -10.76
C ARG A 153 -12.42 -19.34 -10.60
N ARG A 154 -12.16 -18.89 -9.36
CA ARG A 154 -11.06 -17.94 -9.07
C ARG A 154 -9.67 -18.55 -9.31
N LYS A 155 -9.45 -19.82 -8.96
CA LYS A 155 -8.18 -20.51 -9.27
C LYS A 155 -7.95 -20.65 -10.77
N VAL A 156 -8.98 -21.06 -11.52
CA VAL A 156 -8.90 -21.18 -12.99
C VAL A 156 -8.59 -19.82 -13.62
N TRP A 157 -9.21 -18.75 -13.12
CA TRP A 157 -8.89 -17.39 -13.57
C TRP A 157 -7.44 -17.01 -13.29
N CYS A 158 -6.92 -17.30 -12.09
CA CYS A 158 -5.53 -17.06 -11.73
C CYS A 158 -4.56 -17.83 -12.64
N LEU A 159 -4.83 -19.10 -12.92
CA LEU A 159 -4.02 -19.92 -13.83
C LEU A 159 -4.02 -19.36 -15.25
N LYS A 160 -5.20 -18.98 -15.77
CA LYS A 160 -5.34 -18.39 -17.11
C LYS A 160 -4.54 -17.11 -17.28
N HIS A 161 -4.46 -16.28 -16.24
CA HIS A 161 -3.77 -14.97 -16.30
C HIS A 161 -2.36 -15.01 -15.73
N MET A 162 -1.79 -16.19 -15.47
CA MET A 162 -0.45 -16.34 -14.86
C MET A 162 -0.31 -15.54 -13.56
N ILE A 163 -1.33 -15.56 -12.69
CA ILE A 163 -1.35 -14.87 -11.40
C ILE A 163 -1.33 -15.89 -10.26
N SER A 164 -0.58 -15.57 -9.19
CA SER A 164 -0.54 -16.39 -7.98
C SER A 164 -1.86 -16.37 -7.21
N TRP A 165 -2.56 -17.52 -7.20
CA TRP A 165 -3.76 -17.72 -6.36
C TRP A 165 -3.48 -17.45 -4.88
N LYS A 166 -2.32 -17.88 -4.37
CA LYS A 166 -1.94 -17.69 -2.96
C LYS A 166 -1.84 -16.20 -2.62
N SER A 167 -1.23 -15.42 -3.51
CA SER A 167 -1.09 -13.97 -3.34
C SER A 167 -2.46 -13.28 -3.35
N MET A 168 -3.34 -13.63 -4.31
CA MET A 168 -4.69 -13.06 -4.36
C MET A 168 -5.52 -13.37 -3.11
N LYS A 169 -5.48 -14.62 -2.64
CA LYS A 169 -6.19 -15.03 -1.42
C LYS A 169 -5.67 -14.28 -0.20
N MET A 170 -4.36 -14.17 -0.06
CA MET A 170 -3.75 -13.47 1.06
C MET A 170 -4.04 -11.96 1.00
N ALA A 171 -4.00 -11.34 -0.18
CA ALA A 171 -4.39 -9.95 -0.37
C ALA A 171 -5.84 -9.74 0.07
N ASN A 172 -6.78 -10.58 -0.38
CA ASN A 172 -8.18 -10.50 0.01
C ASN A 172 -8.40 -10.65 1.53
N ASN A 173 -7.60 -11.47 2.21
CA ASN A 173 -7.65 -11.57 3.67
C ASN A 173 -7.21 -10.25 4.32
N VAL A 174 -6.14 -9.62 3.83
CA VAL A 174 -5.71 -8.30 4.30
C VAL A 174 -6.78 -7.25 4.06
N VAL A 175 -7.40 -7.22 2.87
CA VAL A 175 -8.50 -6.27 2.57
C VAL A 175 -9.64 -6.40 3.58
N ARG A 176 -10.04 -7.64 3.92
CA ARG A 176 -11.11 -7.91 4.89
C ARG A 176 -10.72 -7.50 6.32
N GLU A 177 -9.49 -7.77 6.71
CA GLU A 177 -8.95 -7.37 8.01
C GLU A 177 -8.93 -5.84 8.14
N LEU A 178 -8.42 -5.14 7.12
CA LEU A 178 -8.39 -3.69 7.09
C LEU A 178 -9.80 -3.07 7.14
N ALA A 179 -10.74 -3.64 6.39
CA ALA A 179 -12.14 -3.20 6.44
C ALA A 179 -12.73 -3.36 7.86
N TYR A 180 -12.49 -4.52 8.50
CA TYR A 180 -12.95 -4.78 9.86
C TYR A 180 -12.34 -3.84 10.90
N GLN A 181 -11.05 -3.51 10.76
CA GLN A 181 -10.36 -2.57 11.65
C GLN A 181 -10.87 -1.13 11.54
N ILE A 182 -11.33 -0.72 10.35
CA ILE A 182 -11.92 0.61 10.14
C ILE A 182 -13.33 0.65 10.74
N ASP A 183 -14.16 -0.30 10.36
CA ASP A 183 -15.53 -0.43 10.86
C ASP A 183 -16.01 -1.88 10.66
N PRO A 184 -16.34 -2.61 11.75
CA PRO A 184 -16.84 -3.98 11.67
C PRO A 184 -18.10 -4.17 10.81
N THR A 185 -18.88 -3.10 10.60
CA THR A 185 -20.09 -3.10 9.77
C THR A 185 -19.83 -2.73 8.31
N PHE A 186 -18.59 -2.33 7.98
CA PHE A 186 -18.20 -1.90 6.65
C PHE A 186 -18.33 -3.03 5.63
N LYS A 187 -19.08 -2.76 4.56
CA LYS A 187 -19.26 -3.70 3.46
C LYS A 187 -18.44 -3.26 2.27
N ILE A 188 -17.51 -4.12 1.85
CA ILE A 188 -16.71 -3.89 0.66
C ILE A 188 -17.61 -4.01 -0.57
N HIS A 189 -17.72 -2.91 -1.32
CA HIS A 189 -18.42 -2.89 -2.60
C HIS A 189 -17.62 -2.08 -3.62
N PHE A 190 -17.38 -2.68 -4.78
CA PHE A 190 -16.61 -2.05 -5.84
C PHE A 190 -17.51 -1.53 -6.94
N THR A 191 -17.48 -0.21 -7.15
CA THR A 191 -18.02 0.42 -8.34
C THR A 191 -17.06 0.28 -9.52
N LYS A 192 -17.58 0.40 -10.75
CA LYS A 192 -16.77 0.44 -11.97
C LYS A 192 -15.76 1.59 -11.89
N LEU A 193 -14.53 1.33 -12.32
CA LEU A 193 -13.50 2.37 -12.46
C LEU A 193 -13.88 3.31 -13.60
N ASN A 194 -14.04 4.59 -13.28
CA ASN A 194 -14.15 5.69 -14.24
C ASN A 194 -13.00 6.68 -14.01
N ASP A 195 -12.81 7.61 -14.93
CA ASP A 195 -11.65 8.52 -14.91
C ASP A 195 -11.60 9.38 -13.63
N GLU A 196 -12.75 9.82 -13.11
CA GLU A 196 -12.79 10.57 -11.85
C GLU A 196 -12.36 9.74 -10.65
N LEU A 197 -12.85 8.50 -10.54
CA LEU A 197 -12.45 7.60 -9.48
C LEU A 197 -10.96 7.25 -9.56
N VAL A 198 -10.43 7.05 -10.77
CA VAL A 198 -8.99 6.84 -10.97
C VAL A 198 -8.19 8.06 -10.51
N LYS A 199 -8.62 9.29 -10.84
CA LYS A 199 -7.96 10.52 -10.34
C LYS A 199 -7.97 10.59 -8.81
N ARG A 200 -9.08 10.25 -8.16
CA ARG A 200 -9.16 10.21 -6.68
C ARG A 200 -8.24 9.15 -6.08
N ILE A 201 -8.16 7.97 -6.71
CA ILE A 201 -7.24 6.90 -6.28
C ILE A 201 -5.78 7.35 -6.42
N VAL A 202 -5.40 7.92 -7.57
CA VAL A 202 -4.05 8.46 -7.79
C VAL A 202 -3.71 9.54 -6.77
N HIS A 203 -4.65 10.44 -6.46
CA HIS A 203 -4.47 11.42 -5.39
C HIS A 203 -4.15 10.75 -4.05
N CYS A 204 -4.88 9.71 -3.66
CA CYS A 204 -4.63 8.98 -2.41
C CYS A 204 -3.23 8.34 -2.39
N ILE A 205 -2.81 7.77 -3.51
CA ILE A 205 -1.47 7.20 -3.66
C ILE A 205 -0.41 8.28 -3.48
N CYS A 206 -0.54 9.41 -4.18
CA CYS A 206 0.39 10.54 -4.05
C CYS A 206 0.43 11.08 -2.62
N ALA A 207 -0.71 11.16 -1.92
CA ALA A 207 -0.75 11.62 -0.53
C ALA A 207 0.04 10.72 0.43
N GLY A 208 0.02 9.40 0.21
CA GLY A 208 0.78 8.44 1.01
C GLY A 208 2.24 8.30 0.61
N PHE A 209 2.54 8.32 -0.69
CA PHE A 209 3.83 7.94 -1.27
C PHE A 209 4.58 9.12 -1.92
N PHE A 210 4.30 10.36 -1.54
CA PHE A 210 4.94 11.55 -2.14
C PHE A 210 6.47 11.54 -2.05
N GLN A 211 7.05 10.90 -1.03
CA GLN A 211 8.51 10.76 -0.89
C GLN A 211 9.15 9.81 -1.92
N ASN A 212 8.32 9.02 -2.61
CA ASN A 212 8.74 8.08 -3.64
C ASN A 212 8.44 8.59 -5.05
N LEU A 213 8.19 9.89 -5.20
CA LEU A 213 7.99 10.50 -6.51
C LEU A 213 9.32 10.67 -7.23
N ALA A 214 9.28 10.51 -8.54
CA ALA A 214 10.42 10.75 -9.40
C ALA A 214 10.00 11.60 -10.61
N ILE A 215 10.87 12.52 -11.00
CA ILE A 215 10.70 13.41 -12.14
C ILE A 215 11.53 12.85 -13.29
N SER A 216 10.91 12.75 -14.47
CA SER A 216 11.63 12.39 -15.70
C SER A 216 12.47 13.56 -16.17
N ASN A 217 13.75 13.32 -16.44
CA ASN A 217 14.67 14.34 -16.95
C ASN A 217 14.46 14.67 -18.44
N GLY A 218 13.36 14.21 -19.05
CA GLY A 218 13.02 14.42 -20.46
C GLY A 218 13.32 13.19 -21.31
N PRO A 219 14.42 13.15 -22.10
CA PRO A 219 14.69 12.02 -22.98
C PRO A 219 14.92 10.73 -22.18
N ILE A 220 14.48 9.59 -22.72
CA ILE A 220 14.53 8.26 -22.08
C ILE A 220 15.92 7.91 -21.51
N ARG A 221 17.00 8.42 -22.10
CA ARG A 221 18.39 8.19 -21.66
C ARG A 221 18.83 9.04 -20.47
N ALA A 222 18.14 10.13 -20.16
CA ALA A 222 18.47 11.03 -19.04
C ALA A 222 17.98 10.49 -17.68
N GLY A 223 17.18 9.41 -17.69
CA GLY A 223 16.71 8.73 -16.49
C GLY A 223 15.71 9.55 -15.69
N TYR A 224 15.63 9.22 -14.39
CA TYR A 224 14.71 9.82 -13.43
C TYR A 224 15.48 10.35 -12.22
N GLN A 225 15.00 11.43 -11.62
CA GLN A 225 15.51 11.98 -10.37
C GLN A 225 14.41 11.92 -9.30
N LEU A 226 14.75 11.51 -8.07
CA LEU A 226 13.80 11.57 -6.94
C LEU A 226 13.43 13.03 -6.66
N ALA A 227 12.13 13.27 -6.48
CA ALA A 227 11.54 14.59 -6.27
C ALA A 227 11.77 15.12 -4.85
#